data_AF-A0AAF0S5T2-F1
#
_entry.id   AF-A0AAF0S5T2-F1
#
_cell.length_a   1.000
_cell.length_b   1.000
_cell.length_c   1.000
_cell.angle_alpha   90.00
_cell.angle_beta   90.00
_cell.angle_gamma   90.00
#
_symmetry.space_group_name_H-M   'P 1'
#
loop_
_entity.id
_entity.type
_entity.pdbx_description
1 polymer ?
#
loop_
_entity_poly.entity_id
_entity_poly.type
_entity_poly.pdbx_seq_one_letter_code
_entity_poly.pdbx_strand_id
1 'polypeptide(L)'
;MDNTAASKLKMSNYAFQDSAEPRQAAEVTALKYFVAVEKRLELTLMSTRFRKIDEESTLGYKYERNNRIMVMHMEDTEELSPKGRPILKEDFVDELVRIPKYVPRGSKDLFKMKEDNGHLRSSVELISDRANYSFKLSTRKSIKDPVDFSVVFTYSDINGREYIIRRFNGDHGRHYYKNTNRYISGPHIHTITEAAQKEYHKDETEAVETDQYKTLEQAIEFAMKELNIRYEEAKGTKDLSQW
;
A
#
# COMPACT_ATOMS: atom_id res chain seq x y z
N MET A 1 16.52 -62.51 37.44
CA MET A 1 15.30 -63.07 38.04
C MET A 1 14.26 -61.97 38.06
N ASP A 2 13.21 -62.19 37.28
CA ASP A 2 11.92 -61.51 37.15
C ASP A 2 11.70 -60.14 37.83
N ASN A 3 11.34 -59.16 37.01
CA ASN A 3 10.50 -58.06 37.44
C ASN A 3 9.42 -57.79 36.39
N THR A 4 8.24 -58.33 36.67
CA THR A 4 7.01 -58.20 35.90
C THR A 4 6.33 -56.88 36.28
N ALA A 5 6.43 -55.87 35.43
CA ALA A 5 5.67 -54.61 35.59
C ALA A 5 4.56 -54.54 34.53
N ALA A 6 3.35 -54.89 34.95
CA ALA A 6 2.14 -54.76 34.15
C ALA A 6 1.63 -53.30 34.21
N SER A 7 1.83 -52.54 33.13
CA SER A 7 1.17 -51.23 32.94
C SER A 7 -0.15 -51.41 32.19
N LYS A 8 -1.27 -51.23 32.90
CA LYS A 8 -2.63 -51.20 32.33
C LYS A 8 -2.81 -49.93 31.48
N LEU A 9 -2.99 -50.13 30.17
CA LEU A 9 -3.45 -49.13 29.22
C LEU A 9 -4.91 -48.75 29.54
N LYS A 10 -5.18 -47.50 29.90
CA LYS A 10 -6.53 -46.92 29.86
C LYS A 10 -6.69 -46.21 28.52
N MET A 11 -7.40 -46.82 27.58
CA MET A 11 -7.89 -46.12 26.39
C MET A 11 -9.02 -45.18 26.81
N SER A 12 -8.81 -43.88 26.60
CA SER A 12 -9.86 -42.88 26.72
C SER A 12 -10.54 -42.71 25.36
N ASN A 13 -11.87 -42.84 25.37
CA ASN A 13 -12.73 -42.59 24.22
C ASN A 13 -12.71 -41.10 23.90
N TYR A 14 -12.02 -40.70 22.84
CA TYR A 14 -12.18 -39.39 22.23
C TYR A 14 -13.40 -39.43 21.30
N ALA A 15 -14.52 -38.89 21.77
CA ALA A 15 -15.70 -38.65 20.96
C ALA A 15 -15.41 -37.50 19.99
N PHE A 16 -15.53 -37.78 18.70
CA PHE A 16 -15.46 -36.79 17.62
C PHE A 16 -16.78 -36.00 17.63
N GLN A 17 -16.78 -34.78 18.18
CA GLN A 17 -17.88 -33.83 18.01
C GLN A 17 -17.66 -33.11 16.68
N ASP A 18 -18.52 -33.45 15.71
CA ASP A 18 -18.63 -32.79 14.42
C ASP A 18 -19.20 -31.37 14.63
N SER A 19 -18.32 -30.36 14.58
CA SER A 19 -18.69 -28.95 14.77
C SER A 19 -18.92 -28.28 13.42
N ALA A 20 -20.16 -28.38 12.94
CA ALA A 20 -20.65 -27.62 11.81
C ALA A 20 -20.89 -26.14 12.19
N GLU A 21 -19.84 -25.37 12.48
CA GLU A 21 -19.94 -23.93 12.75
C GLU A 21 -18.92 -22.96 12.08
N PRO A 22 -18.10 -23.31 11.06
CA PRO A 22 -17.30 -22.29 10.37
C PRO A 22 -18.03 -21.55 9.23
N ARG A 23 -19.19 -22.03 8.77
CA ARG A 23 -19.88 -21.41 7.60
C ARG A 23 -20.69 -20.16 7.92
N GLN A 24 -21.35 -20.10 9.08
CA GLN A 24 -22.19 -18.95 9.44
C GLN A 24 -21.36 -17.71 9.79
N ALA A 25 -20.17 -17.88 10.38
CA ALA A 25 -19.28 -16.74 10.69
C ALA A 25 -18.73 -16.05 9.43
N ALA A 26 -18.48 -16.81 8.35
CA ALA A 26 -18.03 -16.27 7.07
C ALA A 26 -19.13 -15.48 6.37
N GLU A 27 -20.37 -15.97 6.37
CA GLU A 27 -21.53 -15.26 5.79
C GLU A 27 -21.86 -13.96 6.52
N VAL A 28 -21.80 -13.96 7.86
CA VAL A 28 -22.02 -12.75 8.66
C VAL A 28 -20.93 -11.70 8.42
N THR A 29 -19.70 -12.12 8.16
CA THR A 29 -18.58 -11.22 7.84
C THR A 29 -18.74 -10.62 6.43
N ALA A 30 -19.16 -11.43 5.46
CA ALA A 30 -19.44 -10.97 4.10
C ALA A 30 -20.61 -9.96 4.06
N LEU A 31 -21.68 -10.18 4.81
CA LEU A 31 -22.81 -9.24 4.92
C LEU A 31 -22.42 -7.91 5.54
N LYS A 32 -21.58 -7.91 6.60
CA LYS A 32 -21.06 -6.68 7.21
C LYS A 32 -20.19 -5.88 6.23
N TYR A 33 -19.44 -6.58 5.37
CA TYR A 33 -18.62 -5.95 4.34
C TYR A 33 -19.48 -5.32 3.23
N PHE A 34 -20.52 -6.02 2.77
CA PHE A 34 -21.47 -5.49 1.79
C PHE A 34 -22.17 -4.21 2.27
N VAL A 35 -22.65 -4.19 3.52
CA VAL A 35 -23.29 -3.00 4.10
C VAL A 35 -22.32 -1.83 4.25
N ALA A 36 -21.03 -2.09 4.51
CA ALA A 36 -20.01 -1.05 4.58
C ALA A 36 -19.68 -0.46 3.20
N VAL A 37 -19.65 -1.28 2.15
CA VAL A 37 -19.44 -0.86 0.77
C VAL A 37 -20.63 -0.03 0.26
N GLU A 38 -21.87 -0.47 0.52
CA GLU A 38 -23.07 0.28 0.15
C GLU A 38 -23.15 1.64 0.85
N LYS A 39 -22.86 1.71 2.17
CA LYS A 39 -22.81 3.00 2.88
C LYS A 39 -21.74 3.95 2.34
N ARG A 40 -20.60 3.43 1.89
CA ARG A 40 -19.52 4.24 1.29
C ARG A 40 -19.91 4.75 -0.10
N LEU A 41 -20.62 3.94 -0.88
CA LEU A 41 -21.24 4.34 -2.15
C LEU A 41 -22.31 5.41 -1.95
N GLU A 42 -23.20 5.26 -0.97
CA GLU A 42 -24.23 6.25 -0.64
C GLU A 42 -23.64 7.57 -0.16
N LEU A 43 -22.61 7.56 0.70
CA LEU A 43 -21.92 8.78 1.14
C LEU A 43 -21.23 9.50 -0.02
N THR A 44 -20.67 8.74 -0.97
CA THR A 44 -20.07 9.29 -2.20
C THR A 44 -21.13 9.92 -3.10
N LEU A 45 -22.25 9.23 -3.33
CA LEU A 45 -23.39 9.71 -4.11
C LEU A 45 -24.09 10.92 -3.46
N MET A 46 -24.18 10.96 -2.12
CA MET A 46 -24.77 12.08 -1.38
C MET A 46 -23.88 13.31 -1.37
N SER A 47 -22.55 13.17 -1.28
CA SER A 47 -21.64 14.33 -1.44
C SER A 47 -21.74 14.96 -2.84
N THR A 48 -22.08 14.14 -3.84
CA THR A 48 -22.27 14.57 -5.23
C THR A 48 -23.63 15.27 -5.42
N ARG A 49 -24.66 14.93 -4.63
CA ARG A 49 -25.99 15.56 -4.70
C ARG A 49 -26.07 16.97 -4.09
N PHE A 50 -25.09 17.39 -3.29
CA PHE A 50 -25.01 18.76 -2.77
C PHE A 50 -24.26 19.74 -3.69
N ARG A 51 -23.82 19.29 -4.87
CA ARG A 51 -23.29 20.15 -5.94
C ARG A 51 -24.06 19.90 -7.24
N LYS A 52 -25.30 20.39 -7.30
CA LYS A 52 -25.93 20.79 -8.56
C LYS A 52 -26.31 22.24 -8.36
N ILE A 53 -25.75 23.16 -9.13
CA ILE A 53 -26.24 23.53 -10.46
C ILE A 53 -25.03 24.08 -11.25
N ASP A 54 -24.97 23.78 -12.55
CA ASP A 54 -24.04 24.29 -13.59
C ASP A 54 -22.68 23.56 -13.82
N GLU A 55 -22.68 22.28 -14.23
CA GLU A 55 -21.50 21.66 -14.92
C GLU A 55 -21.78 20.26 -15.55
N GLU A 56 -23.04 19.96 -15.93
CA GLU A 56 -23.50 18.56 -16.12
C GLU A 56 -23.10 17.82 -17.41
N SER A 57 -22.44 18.42 -18.41
CA SER A 57 -22.16 17.69 -19.67
C SER A 57 -20.75 17.11 -19.79
N THR A 58 -19.78 17.59 -19.01
CA THR A 58 -18.36 17.16 -19.14
C THR A 58 -17.93 16.19 -18.04
N LEU A 59 -18.56 16.24 -16.86
CA LEU A 59 -18.22 15.38 -15.72
C LEU A 59 -18.72 13.94 -15.88
N GLY A 60 -19.93 13.76 -16.42
CA GLY A 60 -20.53 12.43 -16.63
C GLY A 60 -19.70 11.54 -17.56
N TYR A 61 -19.17 12.11 -18.65
CA TYR A 61 -18.30 11.39 -19.58
C TYR A 61 -16.94 11.01 -18.99
N LYS A 62 -16.36 11.82 -18.09
CA LYS A 62 -15.12 11.45 -17.39
C LYS A 62 -15.35 10.37 -16.33
N TYR A 63 -16.48 10.42 -15.62
CA TYR A 63 -16.81 9.44 -14.59
C TYR A 63 -17.06 8.04 -15.16
N GLU A 64 -17.84 7.92 -16.24
CA GLU A 64 -18.11 6.64 -16.89
C GLU A 64 -16.86 6.03 -17.53
N ARG A 65 -15.99 6.84 -18.15
CA ARG A 65 -14.74 6.35 -18.76
C ARG A 65 -13.77 5.82 -17.70
N ASN A 66 -13.68 6.47 -16.55
CA ASN A 66 -12.83 6.05 -15.44
C ASN A 66 -13.35 4.77 -14.76
N ASN A 67 -14.67 4.62 -14.62
CA ASN A 67 -15.26 3.36 -14.13
C ASN A 67 -15.14 2.23 -15.16
N ARG A 68 -15.25 2.51 -16.46
CA ARG A 68 -15.18 1.49 -17.52
C ARG A 68 -13.77 0.89 -17.68
N ILE A 69 -12.72 1.68 -17.50
CA ILE A 69 -11.34 1.17 -17.45
C ILE A 69 -11.12 0.30 -16.19
N MET A 70 -11.70 0.67 -15.05
CA MET A 70 -11.59 -0.12 -13.81
C MET A 70 -12.32 -1.47 -13.90
N VAL A 71 -13.55 -1.51 -14.43
CA VAL A 71 -14.29 -2.77 -14.59
C VAL A 71 -13.61 -3.70 -15.60
N MET A 72 -12.99 -3.15 -16.65
CA MET A 72 -12.27 -3.95 -17.64
C MET A 72 -10.97 -4.60 -17.13
N HIS A 73 -10.39 -4.14 -16.01
CA HIS A 73 -9.19 -4.79 -15.44
C HIS A 73 -9.47 -5.80 -14.32
N MET A 74 -10.71 -5.91 -13.84
CA MET A 74 -11.06 -6.83 -12.74
C MET A 74 -11.84 -8.09 -13.17
N GLU A 75 -12.25 -8.20 -14.44
CA GLU A 75 -13.05 -9.34 -14.94
C GLU A 75 -12.25 -10.42 -15.68
N ASP A 76 -10.97 -10.20 -15.96
CA ASP A 76 -10.08 -11.24 -16.49
C ASP A 76 -9.39 -11.94 -15.32
N THR A 77 -9.55 -13.27 -15.22
CA THR A 77 -8.96 -14.17 -14.21
C THR A 77 -7.68 -13.62 -13.56
N GLU A 78 -7.83 -12.96 -12.40
CA GLU A 78 -6.71 -12.30 -11.73
C GLU A 78 -5.68 -13.37 -11.32
N GLU A 79 -4.52 -13.36 -11.98
CA GLU A 79 -3.40 -14.19 -11.54
C GLU A 79 -3.02 -13.76 -10.11
N LEU A 80 -2.94 -14.73 -9.20
CA LEU A 80 -2.66 -14.47 -7.80
C LEU A 80 -1.19 -14.70 -7.50
N SER A 81 -0.59 -13.78 -6.76
CA SER A 81 0.72 -13.98 -6.12
C SER A 81 0.67 -15.18 -5.15
N PRO A 82 1.82 -15.74 -4.73
CA PRO A 82 1.87 -16.77 -3.68
C PRO A 82 1.22 -16.36 -2.35
N LYS A 83 0.94 -15.07 -2.15
CA LYS A 83 0.20 -14.53 -0.99
C LYS A 83 -1.33 -14.49 -1.19
N GLY A 84 -1.84 -14.99 -2.32
CA GLY A 84 -3.27 -14.95 -2.65
C GLY A 84 -3.81 -13.55 -2.97
N ARG A 85 -2.92 -12.60 -3.33
CA ARG A 85 -3.33 -11.25 -3.77
C ARG A 85 -3.17 -11.14 -5.30
N PRO A 86 -4.05 -10.39 -5.98
CA PRO A 86 -3.93 -10.09 -7.40
C PRO A 86 -2.56 -9.50 -7.72
N ILE A 87 -1.97 -9.96 -8.82
CA ILE A 87 -0.72 -9.42 -9.32
C ILE A 87 -1.02 -8.09 -10.02
N LEU A 88 -0.33 -7.04 -9.60
CA LEU A 88 -0.36 -5.75 -10.28
C LEU A 88 0.51 -5.82 -11.52
N LYS A 89 -0.08 -5.52 -12.69
CA LYS A 89 0.64 -5.47 -13.95
C LYS A 89 1.55 -4.25 -14.05
N GLU A 90 2.63 -4.32 -14.83
CA GLU A 90 3.58 -3.20 -14.94
C GLU A 90 2.94 -1.90 -15.45
N ASP A 91 2.05 -1.99 -16.45
CA ASP A 91 1.30 -0.86 -16.99
C ASP A 91 0.38 -0.20 -15.95
N PHE A 92 -0.23 -1.01 -15.08
CA PHE A 92 -1.01 -0.50 -13.97
C PHE A 92 -0.13 0.15 -12.88
N VAL A 93 1.02 -0.44 -12.55
CA VAL A 93 2.00 0.15 -11.63
C VAL A 93 2.48 1.52 -12.14
N ASP A 94 2.77 1.62 -13.43
CA ASP A 94 3.11 2.87 -14.12
C ASP A 94 1.99 3.91 -14.03
N GLU A 95 0.73 3.50 -14.19
CA GLU A 95 -0.42 4.38 -14.00
C GLU A 95 -0.46 4.91 -12.55
N LEU A 96 -0.33 4.03 -11.55
CA LEU A 96 -0.32 4.41 -10.14
C LEU A 96 0.76 5.46 -9.84
N VAL A 97 1.94 5.34 -10.42
CA VAL A 97 3.02 6.33 -10.29
C VAL A 97 2.64 7.67 -10.94
N ARG A 98 2.07 7.66 -12.15
CA ARG A 98 1.74 8.87 -12.93
C ARG A 98 0.58 9.69 -12.40
N ILE A 99 -0.38 9.07 -11.70
CA ILE A 99 -1.56 9.76 -11.16
C ILE A 99 -1.13 10.95 -10.27
N PRO A 100 -1.65 12.17 -10.48
CA PRO A 100 -1.40 13.28 -9.56
C PRO A 100 -1.91 12.97 -8.15
N LYS A 101 -1.06 13.23 -7.15
CA LYS A 101 -1.36 13.01 -5.73
C LYS A 101 -1.04 14.25 -4.93
N TYR A 102 -1.75 14.45 -3.83
CA TYR A 102 -1.61 15.63 -3.00
C TYR A 102 -1.43 15.27 -1.54
N VAL A 103 -0.43 15.88 -0.90
CA VAL A 103 -0.31 15.89 0.55
C VAL A 103 -1.40 16.83 1.09
N PRO A 104 -2.34 16.34 1.92
CA PRO A 104 -3.46 17.15 2.42
C PRO A 104 -2.97 18.39 3.17
N ARG A 105 -3.68 19.51 3.00
CA ARG A 105 -3.36 20.71 3.77
C ARG A 105 -3.45 20.46 5.28
N GLY A 106 -2.43 20.88 6.02
CA GLY A 106 -2.39 20.71 7.48
C GLY A 106 -2.13 19.26 7.91
N SER A 107 -1.82 18.35 6.97
CA SER A 107 -1.28 17.05 7.33
C SER A 107 -0.03 17.22 8.18
N LYS A 108 0.32 16.17 8.92
CA LYS A 108 1.63 16.14 9.57
C LYS A 108 2.68 16.34 8.48
N ASP A 109 3.60 17.25 8.79
CA ASP A 109 4.81 17.43 8.01
C ASP A 109 5.54 16.08 7.96
N LEU A 110 5.93 15.64 6.75
CA LEU A 110 6.71 14.42 6.54
C LEU A 110 8.02 14.43 7.34
N PHE A 111 8.52 15.62 7.68
CA PHE A 111 9.69 15.84 8.53
C PHE A 111 9.38 15.80 10.04
N LYS A 112 8.13 15.93 10.46
CA LYS A 112 7.71 15.80 11.87
C LYS A 112 7.49 14.34 12.23
N MET A 113 8.59 13.63 12.35
CA MET A 113 8.62 12.22 12.69
C MET A 113 8.47 12.00 14.20
N LYS A 114 7.91 10.86 14.59
CA LYS A 114 7.81 10.41 15.98
C LYS A 114 8.76 9.25 16.21
N GLU A 115 9.34 9.19 17.40
CA GLU A 115 10.11 8.02 17.82
C GLU A 115 9.18 6.82 18.03
N ASP A 116 9.59 5.68 17.47
CA ASP A 116 8.95 4.38 17.57
C ASP A 116 10.00 3.28 17.42
N ASN A 117 10.27 2.54 18.50
CA ASN A 117 11.17 1.38 18.52
C ASN A 117 12.58 1.67 17.97
N GLY A 118 13.21 2.77 18.39
CA GLY A 118 14.56 3.15 17.94
C GLY A 118 14.62 3.76 16.54
N HIS A 119 13.46 4.07 15.94
CA HIS A 119 13.34 4.74 14.66
C HIS A 119 12.48 5.99 14.79
N LEU A 120 12.76 7.00 13.97
CA LEU A 120 11.83 8.08 13.68
C LEU A 120 10.90 7.62 12.56
N ARG A 121 9.59 7.84 12.69
CA ARG A 121 8.58 7.48 11.69
C ARG A 121 7.57 8.60 11.44
N SER A 122 7.15 8.75 10.19
CA SER A 122 5.98 9.57 9.82
C SER A 122 5.20 8.85 8.72
N SER A 123 3.92 9.18 8.58
CA SER A 123 3.11 8.74 7.45
C SER A 123 2.03 9.76 7.13
N VAL A 124 1.68 9.83 5.86
CA VAL A 124 0.61 10.68 5.35
C VAL A 124 -0.18 9.94 4.28
N GLU A 125 -1.51 9.97 4.42
CA GLU A 125 -2.43 9.57 3.35
C GLU A 125 -2.47 10.68 2.30
N LEU A 126 -2.38 10.30 1.03
CA LEU A 126 -2.38 11.21 -0.10
C LEU A 126 -3.78 11.27 -0.73
N ILE A 127 -4.18 12.46 -1.15
CA ILE A 127 -5.40 12.69 -1.90
C ILE A 127 -5.12 12.49 -3.39
N SER A 128 -6.03 11.85 -4.10
CA SER A 128 -6.01 11.73 -5.56
C SER A 128 -7.38 12.09 -6.12
N ASP A 129 -7.43 12.50 -7.37
CA ASP A 129 -8.67 12.72 -8.13
C ASP A 129 -9.36 11.40 -8.54
N ARG A 130 -8.69 10.26 -8.38
CA ARG A 130 -9.24 8.93 -8.62
C ARG A 130 -9.98 8.42 -7.38
N ALA A 131 -11.31 8.37 -7.46
CA ALA A 131 -12.22 8.10 -6.35
C ALA A 131 -12.06 6.74 -5.62
N ASN A 132 -11.24 5.82 -6.13
CA ASN A 132 -11.11 4.46 -5.61
C ASN A 132 -9.67 4.05 -5.25
N TYR A 133 -8.71 4.96 -5.31
CA TYR A 133 -7.33 4.65 -4.97
C TYR A 133 -6.94 5.29 -3.65
N SER A 134 -6.43 4.48 -2.73
CA SER A 134 -5.81 4.98 -1.50
C SER A 134 -4.31 4.93 -1.66
N PHE A 135 -3.66 6.04 -1.32
CA PHE A 135 -2.22 6.18 -1.44
C PHE A 135 -1.65 6.67 -0.12
N LYS A 136 -0.52 6.10 0.29
CA LYS A 136 0.16 6.45 1.54
C LYS A 136 1.63 6.62 1.29
N LEU A 137 2.21 7.70 1.81
CA LEU A 137 3.66 7.92 1.86
C LEU A 137 4.12 7.80 3.30
N SER A 138 5.03 6.87 3.58
CA SER A 138 5.57 6.63 4.92
C SER A 138 7.08 6.83 4.94
N THR A 139 7.61 7.39 6.01
CA THR A 139 9.04 7.60 6.21
C THR A 139 9.50 6.89 7.48
N ARG A 140 10.72 6.34 7.43
CA ARG A 140 11.43 5.74 8.58
C ARG A 140 12.88 6.18 8.54
N LYS A 141 13.47 6.53 9.68
CA LYS A 141 14.90 6.82 9.83
C LYS A 141 15.41 6.18 11.12
N SER A 142 16.52 5.45 11.06
CA SER A 142 17.17 4.94 12.26
C SER A 142 17.73 6.09 13.11
N ILE A 143 17.52 6.01 14.43
CA ILE A 143 18.07 7.00 15.37
C ILE A 143 19.59 6.78 15.54
N LYS A 144 20.03 5.52 15.51
CA LYS A 144 21.44 5.15 15.69
C LYS A 144 22.26 5.38 14.42
N ASP A 145 21.64 5.17 13.26
CA ASP A 145 22.29 5.29 11.96
C ASP A 145 21.46 6.17 11.01
N PRO A 146 21.71 7.49 10.97
CA PRO A 146 20.90 8.41 10.19
C PRO A 146 20.91 8.18 8.67
N VAL A 147 21.88 7.43 8.13
CA VAL A 147 21.90 7.05 6.70
C VAL A 147 21.01 5.84 6.41
N ASP A 148 20.64 5.07 7.44
CA ASP A 148 19.62 4.03 7.35
C ASP A 148 18.22 4.65 7.46
N PHE A 149 17.64 4.95 6.30
CA PHE A 149 16.27 5.46 6.17
C PHE A 149 15.52 4.80 5.02
N SER A 150 14.20 5.00 5.00
CA SER A 150 13.35 4.60 3.89
C SER A 150 12.17 5.55 3.71
N VAL A 151 11.80 5.80 2.46
CA VAL A 151 10.53 6.41 2.04
C VAL A 151 9.73 5.35 1.29
N VAL A 152 8.53 5.04 1.73
CA VAL A 152 7.69 3.95 1.21
C VAL A 152 6.42 4.54 0.63
N PHE A 153 6.17 4.25 -0.64
CA PHE A 153 4.95 4.59 -1.34
C PHE A 153 4.06 3.35 -1.48
N THR A 154 2.89 3.42 -0.86
CA THR A 154 1.92 2.32 -0.76
C THR A 154 0.64 2.68 -1.50
N TYR A 155 0.12 1.72 -2.25
CA TYR A 155 -1.21 1.73 -2.83
C TYR A 155 -2.09 0.73 -2.07
N SER A 156 -3.34 1.08 -1.78
CA SER A 156 -4.34 0.13 -1.28
C SER A 156 -5.49 0.00 -2.25
N ASP A 157 -5.84 -1.24 -2.59
CA ASP A 157 -6.97 -1.54 -3.46
C ASP A 157 -8.32 -1.35 -2.75
N ILE A 158 -9.42 -1.54 -3.49
CA ILE A 158 -10.78 -1.39 -2.97
C ILE A 158 -11.12 -2.38 -1.83
N ASN A 159 -10.40 -3.49 -1.75
CA ASN A 159 -10.54 -4.51 -0.70
C ASN A 159 -9.64 -4.21 0.51
N GLY A 160 -8.88 -3.11 0.47
CA GLY A 160 -7.93 -2.71 1.51
C GLY A 160 -6.61 -3.47 1.50
N ARG A 161 -6.29 -4.21 0.42
CA ARG A 161 -5.00 -4.89 0.30
C ARG A 161 -3.93 -3.84 -0.03
N GLU A 162 -2.87 -3.79 0.77
CA GLU A 162 -1.77 -2.87 0.56
C GLU A 162 -0.69 -3.49 -0.35
N TYR A 163 -0.14 -2.68 -1.25
CA TYR A 163 0.97 -2.99 -2.14
C TYR A 163 2.03 -1.91 -1.97
N ILE A 164 3.28 -2.32 -1.72
CA ILE A 164 4.41 -1.38 -1.71
C ILE A 164 4.84 -1.21 -3.16
N ILE A 165 4.50 -0.06 -3.73
CA ILE A 165 4.74 0.21 -5.15
C ILE A 165 6.20 0.60 -5.37
N ARG A 166 6.72 1.51 -4.52
CA ARG A 166 8.13 1.89 -4.51
C ARG A 166 8.63 2.12 -3.09
N ARG A 167 9.91 1.84 -2.87
CA ARG A 167 10.63 2.13 -1.62
C ARG A 167 12.00 2.74 -1.94
N PHE A 168 12.23 3.95 -1.47
CA PHE A 168 13.49 4.68 -1.61
C PHE A 168 14.28 4.51 -0.32
N ASN A 169 15.35 3.72 -0.34
CA ASN A 169 16.19 3.45 0.83
C ASN A 169 17.46 4.28 0.80
N GLY A 170 17.90 4.71 1.99
CA GLY A 170 19.27 5.16 2.24
C GLY A 170 20.25 3.98 2.29
N ASP A 171 21.47 4.26 2.75
CA ASP A 171 22.47 3.22 2.95
C ASP A 171 22.22 2.50 4.28
N HIS A 172 21.92 1.21 4.20
CA HIS A 172 21.76 0.35 5.38
C HIS A 172 22.72 -0.86 5.34
N GLY A 173 23.82 -0.70 4.61
CA GLY A 173 24.83 -1.73 4.41
C GLY A 173 24.58 -2.57 3.15
N ARG A 174 25.32 -3.69 3.04
CA ARG A 174 25.25 -4.55 1.86
C ARG A 174 23.94 -5.30 1.80
N HIS A 175 23.13 -5.00 0.80
CA HIS A 175 21.93 -5.77 0.48
C HIS A 175 22.26 -6.79 -0.61
N TYR A 176 22.12 -8.08 -0.30
CA TYR A 176 22.17 -9.11 -1.32
C TYR A 176 20.84 -9.18 -2.08
N TYR A 177 20.90 -9.03 -3.39
CA TYR A 177 19.76 -9.15 -4.28
C TYR A 177 19.82 -10.51 -5.00
N LYS A 178 18.90 -11.41 -4.62
CA LYS A 178 18.92 -12.82 -5.02
C LYS A 178 18.72 -13.01 -6.53
N ASN A 179 17.87 -12.20 -7.16
CA ASN A 179 17.43 -12.44 -8.55
C ASN A 179 18.57 -12.20 -9.55
N THR A 180 19.45 -11.22 -9.28
CA THR A 180 20.62 -10.94 -10.12
C THR A 180 21.93 -11.37 -9.49
N ASN A 181 21.88 -12.09 -8.37
CA ASN A 181 23.04 -12.55 -7.59
C ASN A 181 24.09 -11.44 -7.35
N ARG A 182 23.63 -10.21 -7.04
CA ARG A 182 24.50 -9.03 -6.86
C ARG A 182 24.35 -8.43 -5.47
N TYR A 183 25.35 -7.70 -5.04
CA TYR A 183 25.27 -6.87 -3.85
C TYR A 183 25.03 -5.43 -4.26
N ILE A 184 24.12 -4.78 -3.54
CA ILE A 184 23.81 -3.35 -3.63
C ILE A 184 24.36 -2.71 -2.36
N SER A 185 25.06 -1.59 -2.52
CA SER A 185 25.56 -0.78 -1.40
C SER A 185 25.19 0.67 -1.61
N GLY A 186 24.85 1.37 -0.53
CA GLY A 186 24.40 2.76 -0.64
C GLY A 186 22.91 2.89 -0.95
N PRO A 187 22.48 4.12 -1.30
CA PRO A 187 21.09 4.41 -1.63
C PRO A 187 20.58 3.60 -2.83
N HIS A 188 19.35 3.12 -2.73
CA HIS A 188 18.73 2.30 -3.77
C HIS A 188 17.20 2.35 -3.70
N ILE A 189 16.56 2.04 -4.82
CA ILE A 189 15.11 2.08 -4.98
C ILE A 189 14.61 0.67 -5.24
N HIS A 190 13.68 0.18 -4.41
CA HIS A 190 12.91 -1.03 -4.70
C HIS A 190 11.63 -0.67 -5.46
N THR A 191 11.27 -1.48 -6.46
CA THR A 191 10.04 -1.33 -7.25
C THR A 191 9.30 -2.66 -7.30
N ILE A 192 7.96 -2.60 -7.22
CA ILE A 192 7.11 -3.77 -7.48
C ILE A 192 7.11 -4.12 -8.97
N THR A 193 7.21 -5.41 -9.29
CA THR A 193 7.08 -5.92 -10.67
C THR A 193 6.18 -7.16 -10.69
N GLU A 194 5.61 -7.50 -11.84
CA GLU A 194 4.84 -8.74 -12.04
C GLU A 194 5.69 -9.95 -11.67
N ALA A 195 6.93 -10.01 -12.19
CA ALA A 195 7.86 -11.08 -11.90
C ALA A 195 8.15 -11.21 -10.39
N ALA A 196 8.38 -10.08 -9.71
CA ALA A 196 8.61 -10.07 -8.27
C ALA A 196 7.42 -10.63 -7.47
N GLN A 197 6.20 -10.26 -7.86
CA GLN A 197 4.97 -10.72 -7.20
C GLN A 197 4.68 -12.21 -7.42
N LYS A 198 5.10 -12.76 -8.58
CA LYS A 198 4.95 -14.19 -8.92
C LYS A 198 5.93 -15.06 -8.17
N GLU A 199 7.18 -14.62 -8.07
CA GLU A 199 8.29 -15.47 -7.59
C GLU A 199 8.52 -15.39 -6.08
N TYR A 200 8.15 -14.28 -5.41
CA TYR A 200 8.60 -14.01 -4.04
C TYR A 200 7.48 -13.67 -3.06
N HIS A 201 7.78 -13.89 -1.77
CA HIS A 201 6.94 -13.44 -0.65
C HIS A 201 7.13 -11.95 -0.30
N LYS A 202 7.74 -11.14 -1.17
CA LYS A 202 7.87 -9.67 -1.04
C LYS A 202 7.58 -9.05 -2.39
N ASP A 203 6.88 -7.93 -2.39
CA ASP A 203 6.27 -7.40 -3.61
C ASP A 203 7.30 -6.58 -4.39
N GLU A 204 8.12 -5.84 -3.67
CA GLU A 204 9.18 -4.97 -4.17
C GLU A 204 10.56 -5.64 -4.06
N THR A 205 10.82 -6.72 -4.80
CA THR A 205 12.14 -7.37 -4.74
C THR A 205 13.17 -6.72 -5.64
N GLU A 206 12.77 -6.08 -6.75
CA GLU A 206 13.71 -5.47 -7.68
C GLU A 206 14.27 -4.17 -7.11
N ALA A 207 15.60 -4.13 -6.95
CA ALA A 207 16.33 -3.00 -6.40
C ALA A 207 17.38 -2.45 -7.36
N VAL A 208 17.43 -1.13 -7.50
CA VAL A 208 18.38 -0.41 -8.35
C VAL A 208 19.12 0.64 -7.52
N GLU A 209 20.46 0.65 -7.61
CA GLU A 209 21.31 1.67 -6.99
C GLU A 209 20.99 3.06 -7.52
N THR A 210 21.15 4.09 -6.69
CA THR A 210 20.90 5.46 -7.09
C THR A 210 21.86 6.43 -6.42
N ASP A 211 22.20 7.49 -7.14
CA ASP A 211 22.96 8.64 -6.66
C ASP A 211 22.09 9.90 -6.49
N GLN A 212 20.79 9.80 -6.80
CA GLN A 212 19.86 10.93 -6.84
C GLN A 212 19.55 11.51 -5.45
N TYR A 213 19.82 10.75 -4.38
CA TYR A 213 19.66 11.20 -3.01
C TYR A 213 20.65 10.46 -2.10
N LYS A 214 21.03 11.12 -1.00
CA LYS A 214 21.90 10.57 0.06
C LYS A 214 21.34 10.76 1.46
N THR A 215 20.36 11.64 1.62
CA THR A 215 19.67 11.90 2.90
C THR A 215 18.18 11.60 2.78
N LEU A 216 17.50 11.47 3.93
CA LEU A 216 16.06 11.25 3.96
C LEU A 216 15.31 12.40 3.26
N GLU A 217 15.75 13.64 3.48
CA GLU A 217 15.11 14.83 2.96
C GLU A 217 15.18 14.86 1.43
N GLN A 218 16.36 14.58 0.87
CA GLN A 218 16.54 14.43 -0.58
C GLN A 218 15.71 13.28 -1.14
N ALA A 219 15.60 12.16 -0.41
CA ALA A 219 14.79 11.02 -0.83
C ALA A 219 13.29 11.33 -0.84
N ILE A 220 12.80 12.13 0.12
CA ILE A 220 11.41 12.60 0.14
C ILE A 220 11.14 13.50 -1.06
N GLU A 221 12.00 14.49 -1.32
CA GLU A 221 11.86 15.37 -2.49
C GLU A 221 11.89 14.61 -3.81
N PHE A 222 12.85 13.69 -3.95
CA PHE A 222 12.96 12.82 -5.11
C PHE A 222 11.72 11.94 -5.28
N ALA A 223 11.26 11.28 -4.21
CA ALA A 223 10.06 10.47 -4.23
C ALA A 223 8.82 11.28 -4.60
N MET A 224 8.66 12.50 -4.07
CA MET A 224 7.53 13.36 -4.39
C MET A 224 7.50 13.71 -5.88
N LYS A 225 8.66 14.09 -6.45
CA LYS A 225 8.78 14.38 -7.88
C LYS A 225 8.47 13.14 -8.73
N GLU A 226 9.09 12.02 -8.42
CA GLU A 226 8.98 10.77 -9.19
C GLU A 226 7.57 10.18 -9.15
N LEU A 227 6.85 10.33 -8.03
CA LEU A 227 5.51 9.78 -7.81
C LEU A 227 4.38 10.77 -8.12
N ASN A 228 4.72 11.92 -8.73
CA ASN A 228 3.79 13.02 -9.03
C ASN A 228 2.98 13.48 -7.81
N ILE A 229 3.66 13.59 -6.66
CA ILE A 229 3.09 14.07 -5.40
C ILE A 229 3.40 15.55 -5.24
N ARG A 230 2.38 16.33 -4.90
CA ARG A 230 2.50 17.78 -4.63
C ARG A 230 1.90 18.09 -3.27
N TYR A 231 2.23 19.23 -2.70
CA TYR A 231 1.43 19.76 -1.61
C TYR A 231 0.11 20.29 -2.18
N GLU A 232 -1.00 20.08 -1.47
CA GLU A 232 -2.25 20.73 -1.83
C GLU A 232 -2.07 22.25 -1.76
N GLU A 233 -2.24 22.93 -2.90
CA GLU A 233 -2.17 24.38 -2.93
C GLU A 233 -3.28 24.96 -2.05
N ALA A 234 -2.94 25.96 -1.24
CA ALA A 234 -3.96 26.72 -0.53
C ALA A 234 -4.89 27.33 -1.58
N LYS A 235 -6.17 26.95 -1.58
CA LYS A 235 -7.19 27.72 -2.30
C LYS A 235 -7.14 29.16 -1.81
N GLY A 236 -6.62 30.05 -2.65
CA GLY A 236 -6.29 31.43 -2.34
C GLY A 236 -4.78 31.65 -2.32
N THR A 237 -4.27 32.21 -3.42
CA THR A 237 -2.93 32.81 -3.55
C THR A 237 -2.51 33.54 -2.29
N LYS A 238 -1.56 32.96 -1.55
CA LYS A 238 -0.54 33.76 -0.89
C LYS A 238 0.81 33.31 -1.43
N ASP A 239 1.46 34.30 -2.03
CA ASP A 239 2.78 34.26 -2.64
C ASP A 239 3.79 33.49 -1.76
N LEU A 240 4.61 32.64 -2.39
CA LEU A 240 5.68 31.89 -1.75
C LEU A 240 6.77 32.80 -1.17
N SER A 241 6.75 34.10 -1.50
CA SER A 241 7.61 35.12 -0.88
C SER A 241 7.26 35.45 0.59
N GLN A 242 6.28 34.78 1.20
CA GLN A 242 5.85 35.02 2.58
C GLN A 242 6.11 33.84 3.54
N TRP A 243 6.94 32.88 3.16
CA TRP A 243 7.45 31.83 4.05
C TRP A 243 8.91 32.10 4.42
#